data_AF-A0A2W6YEN1-F1
#
_entry.id   AF-A0A2W6YEN1-F1
#
_cell.length_a   1.000
_cell.length_b   1.000
_cell.length_c   1.000
_cell.angle_alpha   90.00
_cell.angle_beta   90.00
_cell.angle_gamma   90.00
#
_symmetry.space_group_name_H-M   'P 1'
#
loop_
_entity.id
_entity.type
_entity.pdbx_description
1 polymer ?
#
loop_
_entity_poly.entity_id
_entity_poly.type
_entity_poly.pdbx_seq_one_letter_code
_entity_poly.pdbx_strand_id
1 'polypeptide(L)' 'MRDPKRIKPFLEKIEKIWSENPDYRFGQLVMAITRTNEHNPKLFNIEEEEFVKKLEELKQLINKNNK' A
#
# COMPACT_ATOMS: atom_id res chain seq x y z
N MET A 1 -13.44 -16.35 5.39
CA MET A 1 -13.05 -15.38 4.33
C MET A 1 -13.52 -13.99 4.77
N ARG A 2 -12.70 -12.94 4.65
CA ARG A 2 -13.12 -11.56 5.00
C ARG A 2 -14.03 -10.98 3.90
N ASP A 3 -14.99 -10.12 4.24
CA ASP A 3 -15.90 -9.48 3.27
C ASP A 3 -15.12 -8.53 2.34
N PRO A 4 -15.15 -8.72 1.00
CA PRO A 4 -14.53 -7.80 0.05
C PRO A 4 -15.08 -6.36 0.09
N LYS A 5 -16.34 -6.16 0.52
CA LYS A 5 -16.97 -4.84 0.57
C LYS A 5 -16.26 -3.85 1.50
N ARG A 6 -15.45 -4.35 2.45
CA ARG A 6 -14.64 -3.51 3.35
C ARG A 6 -13.50 -2.76 2.65
N ILE A 7 -13.07 -3.20 1.47
CA ILE A 7 -11.83 -2.75 0.83
C ILE A 7 -11.99 -1.33 0.27
N LYS A 8 -13.02 -1.10 -0.56
CA LYS A 8 -13.19 0.19 -1.25
C LYS A 8 -13.35 1.37 -0.28
N PRO A 9 -14.22 1.33 0.75
CA PRO A 9 -14.36 2.43 1.70
C PRO A 9 -13.07 2.72 2.50
N PHE A 10 -12.22 1.71 2.69
CA PHE A 10 -10.92 1.89 3.33
C PHE A 10 -9.92 2.62 2.41
N LEU A 11 -9.87 2.23 1.13
CA LEU A 11 -9.01 2.89 0.13
C LEU A 11 -9.39 4.35 -0.08
N GLU A 12 -10.69 4.67 -0.13
CA GLU A 12 -11.17 6.07 -0.27
C GLU A 12 -10.70 6.98 0.88
N LYS A 13 -10.59 6.43 2.10
CA LYS A 13 -10.04 7.19 3.25
C LYS A 13 -8.54 7.44 3.11
N ILE A 14 -7.81 6.45 2.62
CA ILE A 14 -6.37 6.59 2.35
C ILE A 14 -6.17 7.64 1.26
N GLU A 15 -6.88 7.51 0.14
CA GLU A 15 -6.81 8.43 -1.00
C GLU A 15 -7.07 9.87 -0.54
N LYS A 16 -8.15 10.11 0.20
CA LYS A 16 -8.47 11.44 0.71
C LYS A 16 -7.32 12.05 1.53
N ILE A 17 -6.82 11.33 2.53
CA ILE A 17 -5.74 11.82 3.40
C ILE A 17 -4.47 12.06 2.59
N TRP A 18 -4.17 11.18 1.64
CA TRP A 18 -2.96 11.26 0.84
C TRP A 18 -3.02 12.42 -0.16
N SER A 19 -4.16 12.65 -0.82
CA SER A 19 -4.35 13.80 -1.70
C SER A 19 -4.24 15.14 -0.97
N GLU A 20 -4.61 15.18 0.32
CA GLU A 20 -4.42 16.36 1.18
C GLU A 20 -2.95 16.55 1.61
N ASN A 21 -2.09 15.53 1.46
CA ASN A 21 -0.69 15.53 1.91
C ASN A 21 0.25 14.89 0.84
N PRO A 22 0.41 15.52 -0.34
CA PRO A 22 1.08 14.90 -1.49
C PRO A 22 2.59 14.72 -1.32
N ASP A 23 3.21 15.35 -0.31
CA ASP A 23 4.64 15.22 -0.03
C ASP A 23 5.02 13.83 0.49
N TYR A 24 4.06 13.08 1.04
CA TYR A 24 4.29 11.69 1.41
C TYR A 24 4.30 10.80 0.17
N ARG A 25 5.29 9.91 0.09
CA ARG A 25 5.17 8.68 -0.70
C ARG A 25 4.28 7.67 0.03
N PHE A 26 3.65 6.75 -0.70
CA PHE A 26 2.69 5.80 -0.13
C PHE A 26 3.25 5.03 1.08
N GLY A 27 4.50 4.57 1.00
CA GLY A 27 5.15 3.81 2.07
C GLY A 27 5.37 4.64 3.34
N GLN A 28 5.70 5.92 3.19
CA GLN A 28 5.83 6.87 4.31
C GLN A 28 4.48 7.13 4.97
N LEU A 29 3.41 7.30 4.18
CA LEU A 29 2.05 7.44 4.68
C LEU A 29 1.62 6.23 5.52
N VAL A 30 1.87 5.01 5.03
CA VAL A 30 1.56 3.77 5.76
C VAL A 30 2.30 3.72 7.09
N MET A 31 3.58 4.06 7.11
CA MET A 31 4.36 4.11 8.35
C MET A 31 3.86 5.18 9.32
N ALA A 32 3.45 6.35 8.82
CA ALA A 32 2.89 7.43 9.63
C ALA A 32 1.54 7.03 10.26
N ILE A 33 0.68 6.31 9.53
CA ILE A 33 -0.61 5.80 10.02
C ILE A 33 -0.39 4.74 11.11
N THR A 34 0.53 3.81 10.89
CA THR A 34 0.69 2.62 11.72
C THR A 34 1.52 2.85 12.97
N ARG A 35 2.39 3.88 12.97
CA ARG A 35 3.26 4.24 14.10
C ARG A 35 3.92 3.00 14.73
N THR A 36 4.45 2.11 13.90
CA THR A 36 4.91 0.77 14.33
C THR A 36 6.06 0.79 15.33
N ASN A 37 6.68 1.95 15.59
CA ASN A 37 7.95 2.09 16.32
C ASN A 37 9.11 1.25 15.73
N GLU A 38 8.90 0.65 14.55
CA GLU A 38 9.87 -0.15 13.82
C GLU A 38 10.42 0.63 12.63
N HIS A 39 11.73 0.53 12.41
CA HIS A 39 12.37 1.11 11.24
C HIS A 39 12.30 0.14 10.07
N ASN A 40 11.45 0.42 9.08
CA ASN A 40 11.42 -0.31 7.82
C ASN A 40 11.87 0.60 6.67
N PRO A 41 13.20 0.77 6.45
CA PRO A 41 13.71 1.70 5.45
C PRO A 41 13.34 1.30 4.02
N LYS A 42 13.11 0.01 3.76
CA LYS A 42 12.65 -0.46 2.45
C LYS A 42 11.23 -0.01 2.15
N LEU A 43 10.34 -0.07 3.15
CA LEU A 43 8.98 0.44 3.03
C LEU A 43 8.94 1.98 3.10
N PHE A 44 9.83 2.62 3.83
CA PHE A 44 9.87 4.08 3.91
C PHE A 44 10.36 4.73 2.62
N ASN A 45 11.32 4.11 1.93
CA ASN A 45 12.00 4.69 0.77
C ASN A 45 11.49 4.20 -0.58
N ILE A 46 10.49 3.33 -0.61
CA ILE A 46 9.91 2.84 -1.86
C ILE A 46 9.07 3.94 -2.52
N GLU A 47 9.32 4.14 -3.81
CA GLU A 47 8.58 5.07 -4.69
C GLU A 47 7.34 4.38 -5.29
N GLU A 48 6.40 5.20 -5.79
CA GLU A 48 5.18 4.73 -6.42
C GLU A 48 5.44 3.80 -7.62
N GLU A 49 6.44 4.09 -8.48
CA GLU A 49 6.73 3.21 -9.62
C GLU A 49 7.23 1.83 -9.17
N GLU A 50 8.04 1.78 -8.12
CA GLU A 50 8.49 0.51 -7.55
C GLU A 50 7.32 -0.24 -6.88
N PHE A 51 6.41 0.47 -6.21
CA PHE A 51 5.18 -0.12 -5.67
C PHE A 51 4.33 -0.78 -6.76
N VAL A 52 4.11 -0.08 -7.88
CA VAL A 52 3.35 -0.61 -9.03
C VAL A 52 4.00 -1.88 -9.57
N LYS A 53 5.33 -1.88 -9.72
CA LYS A 53 6.06 -3.08 -10.15
C LYS A 53 5.83 -4.27 -9.21
N LYS A 54 5.93 -4.05 -7.89
CA LYS A 54 5.69 -5.12 -6.90
C LYS A 54 4.25 -5.63 -6.90
N LEU A 55 3.26 -4.77 -7.19
CA LEU A 55 1.86 -5.19 -7.32
C LEU A 55 1.67 -6.13 -8.51
N GLU A 56 2.29 -5.84 -9.65
CA GLU A 56 2.22 -6.72 -10.83
C GLU A 56 2.94 -8.06 -10.60
N GLU A 57 4.11 -8.04 -9.94
CA GLU A 57 4.82 -9.27 -9.53
C GLU A 57 3.94 -10.13 -8.61
N LEU A 58 3.28 -9.51 -7.61
CA LEU A 58 2.37 -10.20 -6.70
C LEU A 58 1.18 -10.81 -7.45
N LYS A 59 0.56 -10.07 -8.37
CA LYS A 59 -0.55 -10.54 -9.18
C LYS A 59 -0.18 -11.77 -10.01
N GLN A 60 1.02 -11.79 -10.59
CA GLN A 60 1.52 -12.95 -11.34
C GLN A 60 1.70 -14.17 -10.42
N LEU A 61 2.25 -13.99 -9.21
CA LEU A 61 2.42 -15.07 -8.24
C LEU A 61 1.08 -15.67 -7.79
N ILE A 62 0.09 -14.82 -7.47
CA ILE A 62 -1.25 -15.27 -7.08
C ILE A 62 -1.90 -16.07 -8.22
N ASN A 63 -1.80 -15.58 -9.46
CA ASN A 63 -2.37 -16.27 -10.62
C ASN A 63 -1.70 -17.62 -10.90
N LYS A 64 -0.39 -17.75 -10.63
CA LYS A 64 0.34 -19.02 -10.76
C LYS A 64 -0.09 -20.04 -9.71
N ASN A 65 -0.34 -19.61 -8.48
CA ASN A 65 -0.72 -20.49 -7.37
C ASN A 65 -2.19 -20.94 -7.43
N ASN A 66 -3.01 -20.26 -8.23
CA ASN A 66 -4.42 -20.60 -8.44
C ASN A 66 -4.66 -21.43 -9.72
N LYS A 67 -3.60 -21.83 -10.43
CA LYS A 67 -3.62 -22.75 -11.56
C LYS A 67 -3.05 -24.10 -11.14
#